data_AF-A0A1Y5IAQ6-F1
#
_entry.id   AF-A0A1Y5IAQ6-F1
#
_cell.length_a   1.000
_cell.length_b   1.000
_cell.length_c   1.000
_cell.angle_alpha   90.00
_cell.angle_beta   90.00
_cell.angle_gamma   90.00
#
_symmetry.space_group_name_H-M   'P 1'
#
loop_
_entity.id
_entity.type
_entity.pdbx_description
1 polymer ?
#
loop_
_entity_poly.entity_id
_entity_poly.type
_entity_poly.pdbx_seq_one_letter_code
_entity_poly.pdbx_strand_id
1 'polypeptide(L)'
;MRSSCVGWLLKERLPGKRIRVIEGGYKGFRKWALERCGPFGGVPAPRVCVIGGRTGVGKTRALLALQKRGEQIIDLEGLANHAGSAFGWVGREPQPTSEHYSNLVACKWHSLDPNKWVFIEDEGPHVGRCSVDPLLFERMRNAPLVLRMLASRSIRLHTLVQDYATPELRSNPEWLPTMRESVEKLGKRLGGDRVAAIQAKLERGDFSAVAEGLLEYYDSLYDKHLMNKRKDRRKTNLNGASDAIEDEVGSVTSRTSDSREDEARSGAVVDVQCVANPTGALDDDALALDILAAVAEFDRTLDVVPE
;
A
#
# COMPACT_ATOMS: atom_id res chain seq x y z
N MET A 1 15.85 -10.19 28.84
CA MET A 1 16.53 -9.27 29.78
C MET A 1 15.59 -8.13 30.15
N ARG A 2 15.48 -7.75 31.43
CA ARG A 2 14.72 -6.55 31.80
C ARG A 2 15.51 -5.31 31.34
N SER A 3 14.86 -4.42 30.61
CA SER A 3 15.47 -3.20 30.02
C SER A 3 16.18 -2.33 31.06
N SER A 4 15.76 -2.39 32.33
CA SER A 4 16.41 -1.72 33.46
C SER A 4 17.81 -2.24 33.77
N CYS A 5 18.04 -3.56 33.73
CA CYS A 5 19.35 -4.16 33.99
C CYS A 5 20.36 -3.78 32.90
N VAL A 6 19.93 -3.77 31.64
CA VAL A 6 20.76 -3.34 30.50
C VAL A 6 21.03 -1.83 30.59
N GLY A 7 20.01 -1.03 30.91
CA GLY A 7 20.16 0.40 31.10
C GLY A 7 21.14 0.76 32.23
N TRP A 8 21.09 0.03 33.34
CA TRP A 8 22.08 0.17 34.42
C TRP A 8 23.49 -0.20 33.94
N LEU A 9 23.67 -1.38 33.32
CA LEU A 9 24.99 -1.82 32.84
C LEU A 9 25.61 -0.83 31.85
N LEU A 10 24.82 -0.29 30.92
CA LEU A 10 25.31 0.69 29.96
C LEU A 10 25.71 2.02 30.63
N LYS A 11 25.00 2.44 31.70
CA LYS A 11 25.40 3.61 32.49
C LYS A 11 26.75 3.42 33.19
N GLU A 12 26.96 2.24 33.78
CA GLU A 12 28.22 1.90 34.46
C GLU A 12 29.39 1.77 33.47
N ARG A 13 29.17 1.17 32.30
CA ARG A 13 30.24 0.84 31.35
C ARG A 13 30.54 1.94 30.33
N LEU A 14 29.65 2.92 30.15
CA LEU A 14 29.81 4.02 29.18
C LEU A 14 29.72 5.38 29.88
N PRO A 15 30.70 5.74 30.71
CA PRO A 15 30.71 7.04 31.41
C PRO A 15 30.68 8.20 30.40
N GLY A 16 29.89 9.23 30.71
CA GLY A 16 29.70 10.39 29.84
C GLY A 16 28.65 10.21 28.72
N LYS A 17 28.09 9.01 28.52
CA LYS A 17 26.97 8.81 27.59
C LYS A 17 25.61 8.99 28.28
N ARG A 18 24.69 9.67 27.60
CA ARG A 18 23.30 9.84 28.09
C ARG A 18 22.49 8.58 27.79
N ILE A 19 22.42 7.66 28.74
CA ILE A 19 21.60 6.45 28.65
C ILE A 19 20.20 6.70 29.23
N ARG A 20 19.17 6.51 28.42
CA ARG A 20 17.75 6.58 28.82
C ARG A 20 17.08 5.23 28.60
N VAL A 21 16.16 4.87 29.50
CA VAL A 21 15.31 3.68 29.38
C VAL A 21 13.88 4.17 29.18
N ILE A 22 13.16 3.59 28.23
CA ILE A 22 11.75 3.91 28.00
C ILE A 22 10.95 3.50 29.24
N GLU A 23 10.14 4.42 29.75
CA GLU A 23 9.21 4.15 30.84
C GLU A 23 8.20 3.08 30.43
N GLY A 24 7.95 2.09 31.31
CA GLY A 24 7.14 0.91 30.97
C GLY A 24 7.83 -0.07 29.99
N GLY A 25 9.07 0.20 29.58
CA GLY A 25 9.86 -0.66 28.70
C GLY A 25 9.20 -0.89 27.33
N TYR A 26 9.42 -2.06 26.75
CA TYR A 26 8.85 -2.39 25.43
C TYR A 26 7.32 -2.42 25.43
N LYS A 27 6.69 -2.84 26.54
CA LYS A 27 5.22 -2.80 26.67
C LYS A 27 4.69 -1.36 26.64
N GLY A 28 5.36 -0.44 27.35
CA GLY A 28 5.04 0.99 27.31
C GLY A 28 5.18 1.57 25.90
N PHE A 29 6.29 1.25 25.22
CA PHE A 29 6.50 1.65 23.83
C PHE A 29 5.42 1.11 22.89
N ARG A 30 5.05 -0.17 23.00
CA ARG A 30 4.01 -0.77 22.15
C ARG A 30 2.65 -0.13 22.35
N LYS A 31 2.28 0.17 23.60
CA LYS A 31 1.05 0.91 23.90
C LYS A 31 1.08 2.29 23.20
N TRP A 32 2.16 3.03 23.37
CA TRP A 32 2.36 4.33 22.71
C TRP A 32 2.27 4.24 21.18
N ALA A 33 2.90 3.23 20.57
CA ALA A 33 2.93 3.06 19.12
C ALA A 33 1.54 2.80 18.53
N LEU A 34 0.75 1.93 19.16
CA LEU A 34 -0.61 1.60 18.74
C LEU A 34 -1.55 2.80 18.90
N GLU A 35 -1.37 3.60 19.94
CA GLU A 35 -2.18 4.81 20.16
C GLU A 35 -1.86 5.92 19.14
N ARG A 36 -0.64 5.97 18.60
CA ARG A 36 -0.19 7.11 17.77
C ARG A 36 -0.81 7.14 16.37
N CYS A 37 -1.13 5.97 15.82
CA CYS A 37 -1.69 5.83 14.48
C CYS A 37 -3.21 6.07 14.44
N GLY A 38 -3.89 6.15 15.59
CA GLY A 38 -5.35 6.23 15.62
C GLY A 38 -5.97 7.61 15.75
N PRO A 39 -7.28 7.73 15.49
CA PRO A 39 -8.03 8.99 15.59
C PRO A 39 -8.17 9.38 17.07
N PHE A 40 -7.12 9.94 17.67
CA PHE A 40 -7.20 10.46 19.03
C PHE A 40 -7.72 11.89 19.04
N GLY A 41 -8.77 12.10 19.83
CA GLY A 41 -9.38 13.39 20.14
C GLY A 41 -8.35 14.38 20.68
N GLY A 42 -7.94 15.31 19.82
CA GLY A 42 -7.16 16.50 20.17
C GLY A 42 -5.66 16.45 19.88
N VAL A 43 -5.10 15.34 19.36
CA VAL A 43 -3.69 15.32 18.91
C VAL A 43 -3.62 15.73 17.44
N PRO A 44 -2.90 16.82 17.09
CA PRO A 44 -2.71 17.21 15.70
C PRO A 44 -2.11 16.06 14.87
N ALA A 45 -2.66 15.84 13.69
CA ALA A 45 -2.24 14.78 12.77
C ALA A 45 -2.24 15.30 11.34
N PRO A 46 -1.28 14.86 10.49
CA PRO A 46 -1.22 15.28 9.10
C PRO A 46 -2.48 14.86 8.34
N ARG A 47 -2.80 15.64 7.31
CA ARG A 47 -3.89 15.30 6.38
C ARG A 47 -3.43 14.15 5.50
N VAL A 48 -4.21 13.08 5.42
CA VAL A 48 -3.82 11.89 4.64
C VAL A 48 -4.27 12.04 3.20
N CYS A 49 -3.33 11.94 2.26
CA CYS A 49 -3.59 11.79 0.84
C CYS A 49 -3.23 10.36 0.42
N VAL A 50 -4.21 9.59 -0.06
CA VAL A 50 -3.98 8.21 -0.48
C VAL A 50 -3.60 8.18 -1.97
N ILE A 51 -2.53 7.48 -2.32
CA ILE A 51 -2.11 7.23 -3.69
C ILE A 51 -2.59 5.83 -4.11
N GLY A 52 -3.63 5.81 -4.94
CA GLY A 52 -4.25 4.58 -5.45
C GLY A 52 -4.04 4.36 -6.94
N GLY A 53 -4.41 3.18 -7.42
CA GLY A 53 -4.37 2.82 -8.84
C GLY A 53 -4.06 1.33 -9.05
N ARG A 54 -4.18 0.87 -10.30
CA ARG A 54 -4.02 -0.55 -10.63
C ARG A 54 -2.57 -1.03 -10.48
N THR A 55 -2.37 -2.34 -10.44
CA THR A 55 -1.03 -2.96 -10.38
C THR A 55 -0.09 -2.43 -11.48
N GLY A 56 1.11 -1.99 -11.14
CA GLY A 56 2.09 -1.48 -12.11
C GLY A 56 1.92 -0.02 -12.51
N VAL A 57 0.96 0.74 -11.94
CA VAL A 57 0.87 2.20 -12.21
C VAL A 57 2.04 3.00 -11.63
N GLY A 58 2.80 2.43 -10.70
CA GLY A 58 3.98 3.08 -10.10
C GLY A 58 3.72 3.86 -8.80
N LYS A 59 2.80 3.40 -7.94
CA LYS A 59 2.46 4.05 -6.65
C LYS A 59 3.70 4.31 -5.78
N THR A 60 4.55 3.29 -5.62
CA THR A 60 5.81 3.39 -4.84
C THR A 60 6.75 4.42 -5.46
N ARG A 61 6.87 4.46 -6.79
CA ARG A 61 7.69 5.45 -7.50
C ARG A 61 7.18 6.87 -7.28
N ALA A 62 5.86 7.06 -7.32
CA ALA A 62 5.21 8.32 -7.01
C ALA A 62 5.56 8.82 -5.60
N LEU A 63 5.45 7.95 -4.59
CA LEU A 63 5.83 8.30 -3.22
C LEU A 63 7.30 8.67 -3.11
N LEU A 64 8.21 7.88 -3.68
CA LEU A 64 9.65 8.18 -3.63
C LEU A 64 9.98 9.49 -4.37
N ALA A 65 9.29 9.81 -5.45
CA ALA A 65 9.45 11.08 -6.16
C ALA A 65 8.96 12.28 -5.31
N LEU A 66 7.83 12.13 -4.62
CA LEU A 66 7.35 13.13 -3.65
C LEU A 66 8.34 13.33 -2.49
N GLN A 67 8.88 12.23 -1.96
CA GLN A 67 9.89 12.29 -0.90
C GLN A 67 11.15 13.05 -1.34
N LYS A 68 11.64 12.82 -2.58
CA LYS A 68 12.78 13.57 -3.15
C LYS A 68 12.52 15.07 -3.23
N ARG A 69 11.25 15.47 -3.34
CA ARG A 69 10.80 16.88 -3.35
C ARG A 69 10.57 17.47 -1.96
N GLY A 70 10.81 16.69 -0.90
CA GLY A 70 10.67 17.13 0.49
C GLY A 70 9.28 16.91 1.08
N GLU A 71 8.40 16.18 0.38
CA GLU A 71 7.07 15.85 0.88
C GLU A 71 7.09 14.70 1.90
N GLN A 72 6.05 14.66 2.72
CA GLN A 72 5.91 13.62 3.73
C GLN A 72 5.27 12.37 3.13
N ILE A 73 5.93 11.22 3.26
CA ILE A 73 5.39 9.95 2.80
C ILE A 73 5.40 8.88 3.89
N ILE A 74 4.52 7.90 3.77
CA ILE A 74 4.64 6.60 4.41
C ILE A 74 4.58 5.53 3.32
N ASP A 75 5.73 4.95 3.00
CA ASP A 75 5.89 3.82 2.10
C ASP A 75 5.62 2.51 2.87
N LEU A 76 4.37 2.07 2.89
CA LEU A 76 3.92 0.89 3.63
C LEU A 76 4.58 -0.38 3.07
N GLU A 77 4.76 -0.44 1.75
CA GLU A 77 5.40 -1.55 1.06
C GLU A 77 6.89 -1.67 1.41
N GLY A 78 7.61 -0.57 1.34
CA GLY A 78 9.02 -0.45 1.70
C GLY A 78 9.27 -0.76 3.16
N LEU A 79 8.41 -0.27 4.08
CA LEU A 79 8.49 -0.63 5.50
C LEU A 79 8.23 -2.12 5.76
N ALA A 80 7.49 -2.80 4.88
CA ALA A 80 7.23 -4.22 4.94
C ALA A 80 8.26 -5.07 4.17
N ASN A 81 9.23 -4.48 3.47
CA ASN A 81 10.08 -5.16 2.48
C ASN A 81 9.23 -5.95 1.46
N HIS A 82 8.19 -5.30 0.91
CA HIS A 82 7.24 -5.90 -0.02
C HIS A 82 7.03 -5.00 -1.25
N ALA A 83 6.38 -5.51 -2.29
CA ALA A 83 6.02 -4.75 -3.50
C ALA A 83 4.56 -5.02 -3.92
N GLY A 84 3.62 -4.98 -2.97
CA GLY A 84 2.18 -4.90 -3.28
C GLY A 84 1.52 -6.01 -4.10
N SER A 85 2.12 -7.20 -4.23
CA SER A 85 1.59 -8.24 -5.12
C SER A 85 1.90 -9.66 -4.66
N ALA A 86 1.40 -10.66 -5.39
CA ALA A 86 1.77 -12.05 -5.19
C ALA A 86 3.25 -12.33 -5.49
N PHE A 87 3.97 -11.38 -6.07
CA PHE A 87 5.42 -11.41 -6.31
C PHE A 87 6.16 -10.50 -5.34
N GLY A 88 5.47 -9.90 -4.37
CA GLY A 88 6.00 -8.79 -3.57
C GLY A 88 7.23 -9.13 -2.72
N TRP A 89 7.56 -10.41 -2.52
CA TRP A 89 8.77 -10.85 -1.82
C TRP A 89 9.97 -11.14 -2.75
N VAL A 90 9.77 -11.18 -4.07
CA VAL A 90 10.83 -11.54 -5.01
C VAL A 90 11.94 -10.50 -4.99
N GLY A 91 13.17 -10.95 -4.75
CA GLY A 91 14.35 -10.07 -4.71
C GLY A 91 14.32 -9.03 -3.58
N ARG A 92 13.51 -9.25 -2.54
CA ARG A 92 13.42 -8.37 -1.37
C ARG A 92 14.04 -9.04 -0.14
N GLU A 93 14.44 -8.19 0.82
CA GLU A 93 14.82 -8.65 2.15
C GLU A 93 13.66 -9.33 2.88
N PRO A 94 13.93 -10.16 3.90
CA PRO A 94 12.87 -10.75 4.72
C PRO A 94 11.94 -9.68 5.29
N GLN A 95 10.63 -9.92 5.19
CA GLN A 95 9.66 -9.01 5.80
C GLN A 95 9.89 -8.94 7.32
N PRO A 96 9.62 -7.81 7.97
CA PRO A 96 9.59 -7.76 9.42
C PRO A 96 8.46 -8.66 9.99
N THR A 97 8.44 -8.80 11.32
CA THR A 97 7.24 -9.30 12.00
C THR A 97 6.17 -8.20 11.99
N SER A 98 4.88 -8.56 12.06
CA SER A 98 3.80 -7.55 12.11
C SER A 98 3.96 -6.58 13.29
N GLU A 99 4.52 -7.05 14.40
CA GLU A 99 4.83 -6.20 15.55
C GLU A 99 5.92 -5.18 15.24
N HIS A 100 7.02 -5.61 14.61
CA HIS A 100 8.11 -4.70 14.24
C HIS A 100 7.67 -3.74 13.12
N TYR A 101 6.93 -4.22 12.13
CA TYR A 101 6.32 -3.39 11.10
C TYR A 101 5.45 -2.28 11.69
N SER A 102 4.53 -2.63 12.60
CA SER A 102 3.68 -1.66 13.30
C SER A 102 4.51 -0.63 14.08
N ASN A 103 5.64 -1.02 14.68
CA ASN A 103 6.56 -0.07 15.32
C ASN A 103 7.19 0.90 14.30
N LEU A 104 7.65 0.39 13.16
CA LEU A 104 8.27 1.22 12.12
C LEU A 104 7.28 2.25 11.57
N VAL A 105 6.05 1.82 11.29
CA VAL A 105 4.96 2.70 10.84
C VAL A 105 4.64 3.77 11.87
N ALA A 106 4.50 3.40 13.15
CA ALA A 106 4.21 4.36 14.22
C ALA A 106 5.35 5.38 14.41
N CYS A 107 6.61 4.94 14.33
CA CYS A 107 7.77 5.84 14.37
C CYS A 107 7.78 6.80 13.17
N LYS A 108 7.49 6.30 11.97
CA LYS A 108 7.40 7.13 10.76
C LYS A 108 6.30 8.17 10.90
N TRP A 109 5.09 7.75 11.32
CA TRP A 109 3.96 8.64 11.57
C TRP A 109 4.29 9.71 12.63
N HIS A 110 4.96 9.34 13.72
CA HIS A 110 5.33 10.29 14.76
C HIS A 110 6.33 11.37 14.29
N SER A 111 7.15 11.06 13.30
CA SER A 111 8.13 12.02 12.75
C SER A 111 7.52 13.08 11.82
N LEU A 112 6.23 12.98 11.51
CA LEU A 112 5.56 13.86 10.56
C LEU A 112 5.14 15.19 11.20
N ASP A 113 5.22 16.25 10.41
CA ASP A 113 4.60 17.54 10.65
C ASP A 113 3.07 17.41 10.53
N PRO A 114 2.32 17.66 11.62
CA PRO A 114 0.88 17.52 11.64
C PRO A 114 0.13 18.56 10.80
N ASN A 115 0.78 19.64 10.37
CA ASN A 115 0.14 20.71 9.60
C ASN A 115 0.24 20.51 8.08
N LYS A 116 0.86 19.42 7.65
CA LYS A 116 1.10 19.12 6.23
C LYS A 116 0.33 17.87 5.79
N TRP A 117 0.28 17.68 4.48
CA TRP A 117 -0.15 16.42 3.89
C TRP A 117 0.86 15.31 4.19
N VAL A 118 0.37 14.07 4.25
CA VAL A 118 1.16 12.84 4.16
C VAL A 118 0.61 11.97 3.06
N PHE A 119 1.48 11.49 2.18
CA PHE A 119 1.13 10.59 1.09
C PHE A 119 1.38 9.13 1.48
N ILE A 120 0.39 8.27 1.26
CA ILE A 120 0.43 6.85 1.67
C ILE A 120 -0.10 6.00 0.50
N GLU A 121 0.49 4.84 0.23
CA GLU A 121 -0.09 3.94 -0.76
C GLU A 121 -1.45 3.41 -0.31
N ASP A 122 -2.32 3.20 -1.28
CA ASP A 122 -3.61 2.56 -1.11
C ASP A 122 -3.48 1.06 -0.90
N GLU A 123 -2.98 0.66 0.27
CA GLU A 123 -2.86 -0.73 0.67
C GLU A 123 -4.03 -1.19 1.55
N GLY A 124 -4.31 -2.49 1.48
CA GLY A 124 -5.29 -3.13 2.35
C GLY A 124 -4.84 -3.18 3.81
N PRO A 125 -5.59 -3.89 4.68
CA PRO A 125 -5.20 -4.07 6.08
C PRO A 125 -3.94 -4.93 6.26
N HIS A 126 -3.35 -5.44 5.17
CA HIS A 126 -2.14 -6.26 5.18
C HIS A 126 -1.25 -5.92 3.99
N VAL A 127 0.05 -5.88 4.24
CA VAL A 127 1.11 -5.82 3.23
C VAL A 127 1.92 -7.11 3.35
N GLY A 128 1.68 -8.06 2.44
CA GLY A 128 2.22 -9.41 2.58
C GLY A 128 1.76 -10.06 3.89
N ARG A 129 2.71 -10.39 4.79
CA ARG A 129 2.39 -10.93 6.12
C ARG A 129 2.22 -9.85 7.19
N CYS A 130 2.60 -8.62 6.89
CA CYS A 130 2.59 -7.51 7.82
C CYS A 130 1.17 -6.96 7.95
N SER A 131 0.63 -6.93 9.16
CA SER A 131 -0.68 -6.32 9.42
C SER A 131 -0.52 -4.81 9.60
N VAL A 132 -1.29 -4.04 8.83
CA VAL A 132 -1.42 -2.59 9.00
C VAL A 132 -2.23 -2.33 10.25
N ASP A 133 -1.80 -1.36 11.06
CA ASP A 133 -2.52 -0.97 12.26
C ASP A 133 -3.97 -0.58 11.90
N PRO A 134 -4.99 -1.15 12.58
CA PRO A 134 -6.39 -0.89 12.23
C PRO A 134 -6.77 0.58 12.26
N LEU A 135 -6.15 1.38 13.13
CA LEU A 135 -6.48 2.78 13.28
C LEU A 135 -5.82 3.62 12.17
N LEU A 136 -4.61 3.26 11.73
CA LEU A 136 -4.03 3.84 10.50
C LEU A 136 -4.90 3.47 9.29
N PHE A 137 -5.31 2.21 9.19
CA PHE A 137 -6.15 1.75 8.10
C PHE A 137 -7.46 2.55 8.05
N GLU A 138 -8.13 2.73 9.19
CA GLU A 138 -9.31 3.59 9.29
C GLU A 138 -9.05 5.04 8.84
N ARG A 139 -7.90 5.62 9.20
CA ARG A 139 -7.50 6.95 8.71
C ARG A 139 -7.32 6.99 7.20
N MET A 140 -6.69 5.98 6.61
CA MET A 140 -6.55 5.86 5.15
C MET A 140 -7.92 5.74 4.47
N ARG A 141 -8.84 4.99 5.09
CA ARG A 141 -10.22 4.83 4.61
C ARG A 141 -11.03 6.12 4.64
N ASN A 142 -10.75 6.99 5.62
CA ASN A 142 -11.35 8.30 5.80
C ASN A 142 -10.49 9.45 5.26
N ALA A 143 -9.47 9.15 4.45
CA ALA A 143 -8.61 10.17 3.87
C ALA A 143 -9.45 11.17 3.04
N PRO A 144 -9.29 12.49 3.22
CA PRO A 144 -10.08 13.50 2.51
C PRO A 144 -9.80 13.50 1.00
N LEU A 145 -8.63 13.03 0.59
CA LEU A 145 -8.20 13.02 -0.82
C LEU A 145 -7.59 11.67 -1.18
N VAL A 146 -8.00 11.17 -2.33
CA VAL A 146 -7.48 9.96 -2.97
C VAL A 146 -7.06 10.33 -4.38
N LEU A 147 -5.77 10.21 -4.68
CA LEU A 147 -5.24 10.40 -6.03
C LEU A 147 -5.19 9.04 -6.71
N ARG A 148 -6.02 8.85 -7.73
CA ARG A 148 -6.05 7.62 -8.53
C ARG A 148 -5.17 7.78 -9.76
N MET A 149 -4.05 7.09 -9.76
CA MET A 149 -3.10 7.06 -10.86
C MET A 149 -3.65 6.26 -12.04
N LEU A 150 -3.61 6.87 -13.22
CA LEU A 150 -4.05 6.26 -14.48
C LEU A 150 -2.85 6.16 -15.42
N ALA A 151 -2.40 4.93 -15.69
CA ALA A 151 -1.28 4.66 -16.59
C ALA A 151 -1.72 3.78 -17.75
N SER A 152 -1.12 4.01 -18.93
CA SER A 152 -1.30 3.15 -20.09
C SER A 152 -0.79 1.73 -19.80
N ARG A 153 -1.26 0.75 -20.58
CA ARG A 153 -0.78 -0.64 -20.47
C ARG A 153 0.73 -0.73 -20.70
N SER A 154 1.28 0.04 -21.64
CA SER A 154 2.73 0.04 -21.91
C SER A 154 3.55 0.54 -20.72
N ILE A 155 3.15 1.64 -20.08
CA ILE A 155 3.81 2.16 -18.87
C ILE A 155 3.75 1.09 -17.77
N ARG A 156 2.58 0.47 -17.56
CA ARG A 156 2.42 -0.54 -16.52
C ARG A 156 3.31 -1.77 -16.73
N LEU A 157 3.43 -2.25 -17.97
CA LEU A 157 4.32 -3.37 -18.30
C LEU A 157 5.78 -2.99 -18.06
N HIS A 158 6.19 -1.81 -18.49
CA HIS A 158 7.55 -1.32 -18.28
C HIS A 158 7.88 -1.22 -16.78
N THR A 159 6.98 -0.62 -15.99
CA THR A 159 7.11 -0.53 -14.53
C THR A 159 7.26 -1.91 -13.90
N LEU A 160 6.42 -2.89 -14.26
CA LEU A 160 6.50 -4.23 -13.69
C LEU A 160 7.81 -4.96 -14.02
N VAL A 161 8.32 -4.81 -15.25
CA VAL A 161 9.62 -5.39 -15.60
C VAL A 161 10.75 -4.72 -14.80
N GLN A 162 10.67 -3.40 -14.58
CA GLN A 162 11.63 -2.69 -13.73
C GLN A 162 11.53 -3.06 -12.25
N ASP A 163 10.34 -3.37 -11.75
CA ASP A 163 10.17 -3.69 -10.33
C ASP A 163 10.59 -5.12 -9.98
N TYR A 164 10.50 -6.05 -10.95
CA TYR A 164 10.69 -7.48 -10.68
C TYR A 164 11.79 -8.16 -11.48
N ALA A 165 12.32 -7.58 -12.56
CA ALA A 165 13.19 -8.31 -13.49
C ALA A 165 14.43 -7.52 -13.98
N THR A 166 14.90 -6.54 -13.20
CA THR A 166 16.16 -5.85 -13.54
C THR A 166 17.34 -6.81 -13.58
N PRO A 167 18.41 -6.51 -14.35
CA PRO A 167 19.62 -7.34 -14.36
C PRO A 167 20.20 -7.60 -12.96
N GLU A 168 20.14 -6.61 -12.07
CA GLU A 168 20.64 -6.70 -10.70
C GLU A 168 19.82 -7.71 -9.89
N LEU A 169 18.49 -7.63 -9.94
CA LEU A 169 17.62 -8.60 -9.27
C LEU A 169 17.86 -10.02 -9.80
N ARG A 170 17.99 -10.16 -11.13
CA ARG A 170 18.22 -11.44 -11.79
C ARG A 170 19.60 -12.04 -11.55
N SER A 171 20.56 -11.23 -11.10
CA SER A 171 21.89 -11.72 -10.70
C SER A 171 21.85 -12.55 -9.42
N ASN A 172 20.79 -12.42 -8.61
CA ASN A 172 20.57 -13.24 -7.43
C ASN A 172 20.11 -14.66 -7.83
N PRO A 173 20.83 -15.72 -7.43
CA PRO A 173 20.44 -17.11 -7.71
C PRO A 173 19.02 -17.49 -7.24
N GLU A 174 18.54 -16.87 -6.17
CA GLU A 174 17.21 -17.13 -5.59
C GLU A 174 16.07 -16.44 -6.36
N TRP A 175 16.38 -15.51 -7.25
CA TRP A 175 15.38 -14.75 -7.98
C TRP A 175 14.50 -15.62 -8.88
N LEU A 176 15.09 -16.49 -9.70
CA LEU A 176 14.32 -17.33 -10.63
C LEU A 176 13.46 -18.39 -9.90
N PRO A 177 13.99 -19.12 -8.89
CA PRO A 177 13.17 -20.00 -8.06
C PRO A 177 11.99 -19.29 -7.39
N THR A 178 12.21 -18.11 -6.80
CA THR A 178 11.13 -17.34 -6.14
C THR A 178 10.09 -16.81 -7.13
N MET A 179 10.50 -16.43 -8.35
CA MET A 179 9.57 -16.09 -9.43
C MET A 179 8.69 -17.29 -9.82
N ARG A 180 9.28 -18.48 -10.01
CA ARG A 180 8.51 -19.71 -10.33
C ARG A 180 7.49 -20.04 -9.25
N GLU A 181 7.92 -20.02 -7.98
CA GLU A 181 7.05 -20.29 -6.85
C GLU A 181 5.86 -19.31 -6.80
N SER A 182 6.12 -18.03 -7.09
CA SER A 182 5.08 -17.00 -7.14
C SER A 182 4.06 -17.26 -8.25
N VAL A 183 4.51 -17.68 -9.44
CA VAL A 183 3.63 -18.08 -10.55
C VAL A 183 2.83 -19.34 -10.19
N GLU A 184 3.43 -20.32 -9.52
CA GLU A 184 2.75 -21.56 -9.11
C GLU A 184 1.65 -21.31 -8.07
N LYS A 185 1.92 -20.44 -7.09
CA LYS A 185 0.92 -20.01 -6.10
C LYS A 185 -0.32 -19.41 -6.75
N LEU A 186 -0.15 -18.74 -7.88
CA LEU A 186 -1.26 -18.20 -8.68
C LEU A 186 -2.04 -19.26 -9.45
N GLY A 187 -1.50 -20.47 -9.63
CA GLY A 187 -2.12 -21.55 -10.41
C GLY A 187 -3.50 -21.99 -9.96
N LYS A 188 -3.78 -21.90 -8.64
CA LYS A 188 -5.13 -22.17 -8.11
C LYS A 188 -6.20 -21.21 -8.67
N ARG A 189 -5.79 -20.02 -9.15
CA ARG A 189 -6.69 -18.95 -9.61
C ARG A 189 -6.60 -18.70 -11.12
N LEU A 190 -5.40 -18.87 -11.70
CA LEU A 190 -5.12 -18.65 -13.13
C LEU A 190 -5.41 -19.88 -14.01
N GLY A 191 -5.38 -21.09 -13.43
CA GLY A 191 -5.48 -22.36 -14.16
C GLY A 191 -4.13 -22.86 -14.69
N GLY A 192 -4.01 -24.18 -14.82
CA GLY A 192 -2.74 -24.87 -15.13
C GLY A 192 -2.11 -24.44 -16.46
N ASP A 193 -2.90 -24.35 -17.53
CA ASP A 193 -2.40 -24.01 -18.87
C ASP A 193 -1.78 -22.62 -18.93
N ARG A 194 -2.40 -21.64 -18.25
CA ARG A 194 -1.88 -20.27 -18.18
C ARG A 194 -0.59 -20.20 -17.36
N VAL A 195 -0.53 -20.93 -16.25
CA VAL A 195 0.69 -21.05 -15.45
C VAL A 195 1.82 -21.65 -16.26
N ALA A 196 1.59 -22.76 -16.97
CA ALA A 196 2.59 -23.39 -17.82
C ALA A 196 3.09 -22.43 -18.91
N ALA A 197 2.19 -21.68 -19.54
CA ALA A 197 2.55 -20.68 -20.54
C ALA A 197 3.40 -19.53 -19.96
N ILE A 198 3.07 -19.04 -18.76
CA ILE A 198 3.83 -18.00 -18.06
C ILE A 198 5.20 -18.53 -17.64
N GLN A 199 5.28 -19.73 -17.08
CA GLN A 199 6.56 -20.37 -16.72
C GLN A 199 7.46 -20.54 -17.95
N ALA A 200 6.92 -21.00 -19.08
CA ALA A 200 7.70 -21.15 -20.31
C ALA A 200 8.26 -19.82 -20.83
N LYS A 201 7.51 -18.71 -20.68
CA LYS A 201 8.00 -17.35 -21.01
C LYS A 201 9.09 -16.90 -20.04
N LEU A 202 8.92 -17.19 -18.75
CA LEU A 202 9.91 -16.88 -17.71
C LEU A 202 11.26 -17.58 -17.99
N GLU A 203 11.24 -18.87 -18.35
CA GLU A 203 12.45 -19.62 -18.70
C GLU A 203 13.17 -19.07 -19.94
N ARG A 204 12.42 -18.52 -20.90
CA ARG A 204 12.98 -17.89 -22.10
C ARG A 204 13.49 -16.46 -21.86
N GLY A 205 13.30 -15.90 -20.66
CA GLY A 205 13.68 -14.53 -20.34
C GLY A 205 12.75 -13.46 -20.93
N ASP A 206 11.54 -13.82 -21.37
CA ASP A 206 10.56 -12.89 -21.93
C ASP A 206 9.70 -12.28 -20.82
N PHE A 207 10.30 -11.38 -20.04
CA PHE A 207 9.68 -10.79 -18.86
C PHE A 207 8.52 -9.85 -19.19
N SER A 208 8.55 -9.19 -20.35
CA SER A 208 7.44 -8.39 -20.84
C SER A 208 6.20 -9.26 -21.07
N ALA A 209 6.35 -10.43 -21.70
CA ALA A 209 5.24 -11.33 -21.93
C ALA A 209 4.75 -12.05 -20.65
N VAL A 210 5.62 -12.21 -19.65
CA VAL A 210 5.24 -12.66 -18.30
C VAL A 210 4.37 -11.59 -17.61
N ALA A 211 4.86 -10.34 -17.56
CA ALA A 211 4.14 -9.22 -16.98
C ALA A 211 2.79 -9.03 -17.66
N GLU A 212 2.73 -9.16 -18.98
CA GLU A 212 1.48 -9.08 -19.74
C GLU A 212 0.45 -10.13 -19.35
N GLY A 213 0.86 -11.40 -19.28
CA GLY A 213 -0.04 -12.49 -18.89
C GLY A 213 -0.58 -12.34 -17.46
N LEU A 214 0.23 -11.78 -16.55
CA LEU A 214 -0.18 -11.50 -15.18
C LEU A 214 -1.08 -10.26 -15.09
N LEU A 215 -0.81 -9.22 -15.89
CA LEU A 215 -1.58 -7.98 -15.88
C LEU A 215 -3.03 -8.20 -16.27
N GLU A 216 -3.27 -9.03 -17.29
CA GLU A 216 -4.62 -9.41 -17.72
C GLU A 216 -5.42 -10.07 -16.61
N TYR A 217 -4.76 -10.91 -15.81
CA TYR A 217 -5.39 -11.53 -14.65
C TYR A 217 -5.76 -10.49 -13.59
N TYR A 218 -4.83 -9.63 -13.18
CA TYR A 218 -5.07 -8.61 -12.17
C TYR A 218 -6.15 -7.61 -12.59
N ASP A 219 -6.14 -7.16 -13.84
CA ASP A 219 -7.14 -6.23 -14.36
C ASP A 219 -8.53 -6.87 -14.41
N SER A 220 -8.62 -8.16 -14.76
CA SER A 220 -9.91 -8.88 -14.75
C SER A 220 -10.54 -9.00 -13.36
N LEU A 221 -9.72 -9.13 -12.31
CA LEU A 221 -10.20 -9.16 -10.92
C LEU A 221 -10.67 -7.77 -10.50
N TYR A 222 -9.90 -6.75 -10.83
CA TYR A 222 -10.22 -5.36 -10.55
C TYR A 222 -11.57 -4.97 -11.17
N ASP A 223 -11.78 -5.28 -12.45
CA ASP A 223 -13.02 -4.96 -13.17
C ASP A 223 -14.25 -5.68 -12.58
N LYS A 224 -14.11 -6.97 -12.24
CA LYS A 224 -15.18 -7.75 -11.58
C LYS A 224 -15.60 -7.11 -10.26
N HIS A 225 -14.63 -6.64 -9.47
CA HIS A 225 -14.90 -5.98 -8.20
C HIS A 225 -15.67 -4.67 -8.39
N LEU A 226 -15.25 -3.84 -9.35
CA LEU A 226 -15.92 -2.58 -9.68
C LEU A 226 -17.36 -2.80 -10.16
N MET A 227 -17.60 -3.85 -10.96
CA MET A 227 -18.93 -4.23 -11.44
C MET A 227 -19.86 -4.68 -10.32
N ASN A 228 -19.35 -5.46 -9.36
CA ASN A 228 -20.14 -5.93 -8.22
C ASN A 228 -20.59 -4.77 -7.32
N LYS A 229 -19.75 -3.76 -7.10
CA LYS A 229 -20.16 -2.54 -6.37
C LYS A 229 -21.23 -1.73 -7.07
N ARG A 230 -21.16 -1.59 -8.39
CA ARG A 230 -22.22 -0.89 -9.14
C ARG A 230 -23.57 -1.59 -8.96
N LYS A 231 -23.58 -2.92 -8.83
CA LYS A 231 -24.78 -3.70 -8.52
C LYS A 231 -25.24 -3.50 -7.07
N ASP A 232 -24.33 -3.49 -6.10
CA ASP A 232 -24.68 -3.28 -4.70
C ASP A 232 -25.17 -1.85 -4.41
N ARG A 233 -24.57 -0.82 -5.03
CA ARG A 233 -25.08 0.57 -4.99
C ARG A 233 -26.44 0.71 -5.66
N ARG A 234 -26.69 0.00 -6.77
CA ARG A 234 -28.03 -0.03 -7.39
C ARG A 234 -29.06 -0.71 -6.48
N LYS A 235 -28.71 -1.82 -5.82
CA LYS A 235 -29.61 -2.51 -4.89
C LYS A 235 -29.92 -1.70 -3.64
N THR A 236 -28.93 -1.04 -3.04
CA THR A 236 -29.15 -0.14 -1.90
C THR A 236 -30.01 1.06 -2.26
N ASN A 237 -29.84 1.63 -3.47
CA ASN A 237 -30.71 2.71 -3.95
C ASN A 237 -32.14 2.25 -4.33
N LEU A 238 -32.32 0.99 -4.73
CA LEU A 238 -33.64 0.41 -5.04
C LEU A 238 -34.40 -0.03 -3.79
N ASN A 239 -33.68 -0.50 -2.75
CA ASN A 239 -34.28 -0.87 -1.46
C ASN A 239 -34.56 0.33 -0.55
N GLY A 240 -34.12 1.54 -0.92
CA GLY A 240 -34.52 2.79 -0.25
C GLY A 240 -35.93 3.27 -0.61
N ALA A 241 -36.65 2.52 -1.47
CA ALA A 241 -38.03 2.80 -1.88
C ALA A 241 -38.89 1.53 -1.79
N SER A 242 -38.99 0.92 -0.61
CA SER A 242 -40.11 0.04 -0.23
C SER A 242 -40.00 -0.32 1.26
N ASP A 243 -41.11 -0.19 1.97
CA ASP A 243 -41.29 -0.44 3.40
C ASP A 243 -41.02 -1.89 3.87
N ALA A 244 -40.90 -1.98 5.20
CA ALA A 244 -40.66 -3.10 6.11
C ALA A 244 -41.30 -4.47 5.81
N ILE A 245 -40.62 -5.53 6.27
CA ILE A 245 -41.08 -6.60 7.21
C ILE A 245 -39.89 -7.55 7.52
N GLU A 246 -39.86 -8.06 8.75
CA GLU A 246 -38.87 -8.97 9.39
C GLU A 246 -38.75 -10.35 8.74
N ASP A 247 -37.56 -10.98 8.82
CA ASP A 247 -37.37 -12.28 9.51
C ASP A 247 -35.91 -12.77 9.50
N GLU A 248 -35.51 -13.41 10.61
CA GLU A 248 -34.24 -14.11 10.83
C GLU A 248 -34.09 -15.38 9.96
N VAL A 249 -32.83 -15.79 9.71
CA VAL A 249 -32.22 -17.09 10.07
C VAL A 249 -30.92 -17.27 9.29
N GLY A 250 -29.86 -17.62 10.01
CA GLY A 250 -28.46 -17.48 9.60
C GLY A 250 -27.84 -18.56 8.70
N SER A 251 -26.54 -18.39 8.46
CA SER A 251 -25.57 -19.46 8.18
C SER A 251 -24.17 -18.87 8.04
N VAL A 252 -23.29 -19.28 8.95
CA VAL A 252 -21.85 -19.05 8.98
C VAL A 252 -21.18 -19.91 7.91
N THR A 253 -20.46 -19.31 6.94
CA THR A 253 -19.36 -20.00 6.25
C THR A 253 -18.24 -19.05 5.82
N SER A 254 -17.03 -19.59 5.89
CA SER A 254 -15.70 -18.99 5.96
C SER A 254 -15.29 -18.12 4.76
N ARG A 255 -14.77 -16.91 5.06
CA ARG A 255 -14.18 -15.95 4.13
C ARG A 255 -12.64 -15.99 4.21
N THR A 256 -11.97 -16.36 3.12
CA THR A 256 -10.52 -16.13 2.90
C THR A 256 -10.34 -15.63 1.45
N SER A 257 -10.16 -14.32 1.30
CA SER A 257 -8.89 -13.64 1.00
C SER A 257 -8.60 -13.56 -0.51
N ASP A 258 -9.26 -12.61 -1.17
CA ASP A 258 -8.69 -11.92 -2.33
C ASP A 258 -9.45 -10.61 -2.66
N SER A 259 -8.67 -9.54 -2.87
CA SER A 259 -9.04 -8.21 -3.41
C SER A 259 -10.23 -7.49 -2.75
N ARG A 260 -9.93 -6.62 -1.78
CA ARG A 260 -10.85 -5.72 -1.08
C ARG A 260 -10.34 -4.27 -1.19
N GLU A 261 -10.62 -3.60 -2.29
CA GLU A 261 -10.36 -2.16 -2.46
C GLU A 261 -11.68 -1.48 -2.78
N ASP A 262 -12.14 -0.58 -1.91
CA ASP A 262 -13.40 0.20 -1.82
C ASP A 262 -14.67 -0.46 -1.25
N GLU A 263 -14.65 -0.77 0.05
CA GLU A 263 -15.77 -0.28 0.89
C GLU A 263 -15.82 1.27 0.77
N ALA A 264 -16.95 1.94 1.01
CA ALA A 264 -17.13 3.35 0.65
C ALA A 264 -15.99 4.25 1.18
N ARG A 265 -15.24 4.92 0.28
CA ARG A 265 -14.30 6.00 0.65
C ARG A 265 -15.13 7.26 0.88
N SER A 266 -14.82 8.02 1.91
CA SER A 266 -15.50 9.28 2.20
C SER A 266 -14.88 10.48 1.47
N GLY A 267 -13.59 10.42 1.14
CA GLY A 267 -12.86 11.51 0.48
C GLY A 267 -13.09 11.67 -1.02
N ALA A 268 -12.67 12.82 -1.54
CA ALA A 268 -12.66 13.13 -2.96
C ALA A 268 -11.66 12.23 -3.70
N VAL A 269 -12.04 11.78 -4.91
CA VAL A 269 -11.15 11.01 -5.79
C VAL A 269 -10.78 11.88 -6.97
N VAL A 270 -9.48 12.11 -7.17
CA VAL A 270 -8.93 12.88 -8.29
C VAL A 270 -8.05 11.97 -9.14
N ASP A 271 -8.27 11.97 -10.45
CA ASP A 271 -7.48 11.18 -11.38
C ASP A 271 -6.20 11.92 -11.77
N VAL A 272 -5.06 11.23 -11.70
CA VAL A 272 -3.76 11.74 -12.12
C VAL A 272 -3.24 10.88 -13.27
N GLN A 273 -3.03 11.50 -14.43
CA GLN A 273 -2.53 10.79 -15.61
C GLN A 273 -1.02 10.58 -15.49
N CYS A 274 -0.60 9.33 -15.64
CA CYS A 274 0.81 8.98 -15.68
C CYS A 274 1.34 9.18 -17.10
N VAL A 275 2.43 9.92 -17.22
CA VAL A 275 3.12 10.16 -18.49
C VAL A 275 4.40 9.34 -18.58
N ALA A 276 4.73 8.95 -19.81
CA ALA A 276 5.97 8.24 -20.09
C ALA A 276 7.09 9.25 -20.42
N ASN A 277 8.30 8.98 -19.96
CA ASN A 277 9.50 9.67 -20.37
C ASN A 277 9.94 9.19 -21.80
N PRO A 278 10.99 9.78 -22.40
CA PRO A 278 11.45 9.40 -23.75
C PRO A 278 11.87 7.93 -23.91
N THR A 279 12.16 7.21 -22.82
CA THR A 279 12.50 5.78 -22.85
C THR A 279 11.26 4.88 -22.72
N GLY A 280 10.06 5.45 -22.60
CA GLY A 280 8.81 4.73 -22.36
C GLY A 280 8.58 4.31 -20.90
N ALA A 281 9.46 4.71 -19.98
CA ALA A 281 9.28 4.46 -18.55
C ALA A 281 8.37 5.54 -17.93
N LEU A 282 7.83 5.28 -16.74
CA LEU A 282 7.12 6.30 -15.98
C LEU A 282 8.02 7.53 -15.73
N ASP A 283 7.53 8.72 -16.04
CA ASP A 283 8.20 9.97 -15.69
C ASP A 283 7.85 10.35 -14.24
N ASP A 284 8.72 9.93 -13.33
CA ASP A 284 8.53 10.11 -11.89
C ASP A 284 8.47 11.60 -11.49
N ASP A 285 9.21 12.46 -12.19
CA ASP A 285 9.29 13.89 -11.87
C ASP A 285 8.04 14.64 -12.34
N ALA A 286 7.58 14.37 -13.57
CA ALA A 286 6.32 14.92 -14.07
C ALA A 286 5.14 14.44 -13.23
N LEU A 287 5.10 13.15 -12.89
CA LEU A 287 4.06 12.58 -12.04
C LEU A 287 3.99 13.25 -10.66
N ALA A 288 5.14 13.48 -10.02
CA ALA A 288 5.16 14.15 -8.72
C ALA A 288 4.66 15.61 -8.81
N LEU A 289 4.96 16.32 -9.89
CA LEU A 289 4.41 17.67 -10.13
C LEU A 289 2.90 17.64 -10.31
N ASP A 290 2.38 16.69 -11.09
CA ASP A 290 0.94 16.55 -11.33
C ASP A 290 0.18 16.19 -10.04
N ILE A 291 0.76 15.32 -9.21
CA ILE A 291 0.24 15.01 -7.88
C ILE A 291 0.15 16.28 -7.01
N LEU A 292 1.24 17.05 -6.94
CA LEU A 292 1.27 18.29 -6.14
C LEU A 292 0.27 19.33 -6.65
N ALA A 293 0.13 19.45 -7.97
CA ALA A 293 -0.87 20.32 -8.59
C ALA A 293 -2.30 19.89 -8.22
N ALA A 294 -2.59 18.59 -8.25
CA ALA A 294 -3.89 18.04 -7.86
C ALA A 294 -4.23 18.32 -6.38
N VAL A 295 -3.24 18.17 -5.48
CA VAL A 295 -3.41 18.52 -4.06
C VAL A 295 -3.66 20.01 -3.87
N ALA A 296 -2.90 20.87 -4.56
CA ALA A 296 -3.04 22.33 -4.48
C ALA A 296 -4.37 22.83 -5.06
N GLU A 297 -4.91 22.17 -6.08
CA GLU A 297 -6.27 22.43 -6.57
C GLU A 297 -7.31 22.00 -5.54
N PHE A 298 -7.18 20.80 -4.95
CA PHE A 298 -8.09 20.33 -3.90
C PHE A 298 -8.13 21.27 -2.70
N ASP A 299 -6.98 21.76 -2.23
CA ASP A 299 -6.92 22.72 -1.12
C ASP A 299 -7.65 24.03 -1.46
N ARG A 300 -7.48 24.56 -2.68
CA ARG A 300 -8.22 25.73 -3.14
C ARG A 300 -9.74 25.51 -3.15
N THR A 301 -10.21 24.29 -3.44
CA THR A 301 -11.66 24.00 -3.41
C THR A 301 -12.24 23.98 -1.99
N LEU A 302 -11.43 23.68 -0.97
CA LEU A 302 -11.87 23.70 0.42
C LEU A 302 -11.98 25.12 0.97
N ASP A 303 -11.08 26.02 0.56
CA ASP A 303 -11.08 27.43 0.97
C ASP A 303 -12.24 28.25 0.35
N VAL A 304 -12.95 27.70 -0.64
CA VAL A 304 -14.04 28.38 -1.37
C VAL A 304 -15.43 28.00 -0.84
N VAL A 305 -15.54 27.06 0.12
CA VAL A 305 -16.83 26.72 0.75
C VAL A 305 -17.16 27.81 1.80
N PRO A 306 -18.17 28.67 1.59
CA PRO A 306 -18.55 29.67 2.59
C PRO A 306 -19.16 28.96 3.81
N GLU A 307 -18.83 29.46 5.01
CA GLU A 307 -19.47 29.08 6.29
C GLU A 307 -21.00 29.22 6.25
#